data_AF-A0A286GIV4-F1
#
_entry.id   AF-A0A286GIV4-F1
#
_cell.length_a   1.000
_cell.length_b   1.000
_cell.length_c   1.000
_cell.angle_alpha   90.00
_cell.angle_beta   90.00
_cell.angle_gamma   90.00
#
_symmetry.space_group_name_H-M   'P 1'
#
loop_
_entity.id
_entity.type
_entity.pdbx_description
1 polymer ?
#
loop_
_entity_poly.entity_id
_entity_poly.type
_entity_poly.pdbx_seq_one_letter_code
_entity_poly.pdbx_strand_id
1 'polypeptide(L)'
;MNAHSLAAAAVVGAGLAAATPACAAERPDFTLLDAMAEQASTCEQASEREYWSGVPHRMRAALKVQATCLEEVAATLAREFYPEDAFGDGGIRARMEDLRRVTGEIYGAVHTRPVTCRAGSCDEIYEVWAAENTVSALRSLVDAIIDRVKDQSPLHRP
;
A
#
# COMPACT_ATOMS: atom_id res chain seq x y z
N MET A 1 -45.58 -72.43 0.90
CA MET A 1 -46.43 -71.24 0.66
C MET A 1 -46.53 -70.48 1.96
N ASN A 2 -45.88 -69.31 2.04
CA ASN A 2 -46.14 -68.27 3.05
C ASN A 2 -45.80 -66.93 2.37
N ALA A 3 -46.79 -66.05 2.34
CA ALA A 3 -46.67 -64.68 1.84
C ALA A 3 -46.06 -63.79 2.94
N HIS A 4 -45.38 -62.71 2.52
CA HIS A 4 -45.69 -61.31 2.85
C HIS A 4 -44.45 -60.43 2.62
N SER A 5 -44.62 -59.46 1.71
CA SER A 5 -43.76 -58.30 1.49
C SER A 5 -43.73 -57.35 2.69
N LEU A 6 -42.66 -56.56 2.83
CA LEU A 6 -42.58 -55.14 3.28
C LEU A 6 -41.08 -54.78 3.32
N ALA A 7 -40.54 -54.00 2.38
CA ALA A 7 -40.48 -52.52 2.34
C ALA A 7 -39.42 -51.89 3.27
N ALA A 8 -38.36 -51.37 2.61
CA ALA A 8 -37.50 -50.21 2.89
C ALA A 8 -37.13 -49.82 4.34
N ALA A 9 -35.81 -49.76 4.59
CA ALA A 9 -35.21 -48.70 5.40
C ALA A 9 -33.87 -48.29 4.78
N ALA A 10 -33.89 -47.17 4.07
CA ALA A 10 -32.70 -46.42 3.72
C ALA A 10 -32.09 -45.87 5.02
N VAL A 11 -30.88 -46.31 5.37
CA VAL A 11 -30.02 -45.56 6.30
C VAL A 11 -28.96 -44.90 5.44
N VAL A 12 -29.24 -43.65 5.11
CA VAL A 12 -28.32 -42.68 4.57
C VAL A 12 -27.08 -42.70 5.47
N GLY A 13 -25.98 -43.23 4.95
CA GLY A 13 -24.66 -43.10 5.56
C GLY A 13 -24.35 -41.61 5.66
N ALA A 14 -24.57 -41.05 6.84
CA ALA A 14 -24.19 -39.71 7.17
C ALA A 14 -22.67 -39.62 6.98
N GLY A 15 -22.26 -39.01 5.86
CA GLY A 15 -20.91 -38.50 5.72
C GLY A 15 -20.69 -37.54 6.88
N LEU A 16 -19.78 -37.91 7.79
CA LEU A 16 -19.15 -36.94 8.66
C LEU A 16 -18.34 -36.01 7.76
N ALA A 17 -19.00 -35.01 7.19
CA ALA A 17 -18.36 -33.78 6.82
C ALA A 17 -17.90 -33.17 8.14
N ALA A 18 -16.63 -33.40 8.48
CA ALA A 18 -15.94 -32.60 9.46
C ALA A 18 -16.09 -31.14 9.00
N ALA A 19 -17.02 -30.42 9.61
CA ALA A 19 -17.07 -28.98 9.55
C ALA A 19 -15.79 -28.51 10.23
N THR A 20 -14.71 -28.37 9.46
CA THR A 20 -13.61 -27.51 9.86
C THR A 20 -14.24 -26.17 10.21
N PRO A 21 -14.04 -25.63 11.42
CA PRO A 21 -14.54 -24.30 11.72
C PRO A 21 -14.00 -23.42 10.60
N ALA A 22 -14.91 -22.84 9.80
CA ALA A 22 -14.56 -21.73 8.95
C ALA A 22 -13.87 -20.76 9.89
N CYS A 23 -12.55 -20.59 9.75
CA CYS A 23 -11.82 -19.58 10.47
C CYS A 23 -12.66 -18.33 10.32
N ALA A 24 -13.24 -17.85 11.43
CA ALA A 24 -13.85 -16.55 11.44
C ALA A 24 -12.68 -15.63 11.14
N ALA A 25 -12.48 -15.30 9.86
CA ALA A 25 -11.45 -14.41 9.41
C ALA A 25 -11.62 -13.16 10.27
N GLU A 26 -10.61 -12.86 11.06
CA GLU A 26 -10.61 -11.71 11.94
C GLU A 26 -10.98 -10.51 11.05
N ARG A 27 -12.06 -9.82 11.41
CA ARG A 27 -12.53 -8.72 10.58
C ARG A 27 -11.45 -7.63 10.65
N PRO A 28 -10.94 -7.16 9.51
CA PRO A 28 -9.90 -6.15 9.51
C PRO A 28 -10.41 -4.87 10.19
N ASP A 29 -9.53 -4.18 10.91
CA ASP A 29 -9.87 -2.96 11.64
C ASP A 29 -9.96 -1.77 10.68
N PHE A 30 -11.16 -1.49 10.18
CA PHE A 30 -11.40 -0.37 9.29
C PHE A 30 -11.17 1.01 9.92
N THR A 31 -11.11 1.13 11.26
CA THR A 31 -10.76 2.41 11.91
C THR A 31 -9.31 2.80 11.64
N LEU A 32 -8.46 1.83 11.30
CA LEU A 32 -7.08 2.06 10.88
C LEU A 32 -6.99 2.92 9.62
N LEU A 33 -7.98 2.89 8.72
CA LEU A 33 -7.93 3.65 7.46
C LEU A 33 -7.89 5.17 7.70
N ASP A 34 -8.74 5.66 8.60
CA ASP A 34 -8.79 7.09 8.93
C ASP A 34 -7.51 7.51 9.68
N ALA A 35 -7.02 6.67 10.60
CA ALA A 35 -5.76 6.90 11.30
C ALA A 35 -4.54 6.93 10.34
N MET A 36 -4.52 6.06 9.33
CA MET A 36 -3.45 6.04 8.33
C MET A 36 -3.54 7.22 7.36
N ALA A 37 -4.74 7.68 7.00
CA ALA A 37 -4.92 8.92 6.23
C ALA A 37 -4.37 10.14 7.00
N GLU A 38 -4.66 10.23 8.30
CA GLU A 38 -4.14 11.28 9.18
C GLU A 38 -2.62 11.19 9.35
N GLN A 39 -2.09 9.98 9.57
CA GLN A 39 -0.65 9.76 9.66
C GLN A 39 0.06 10.19 8.37
N ALA A 40 -0.50 9.86 7.20
CA ALA A 40 0.07 10.25 5.92
C ALA A 40 0.06 11.79 5.73
N SER A 41 -0.93 12.51 6.28
CA SER A 41 -0.93 13.99 6.32
C SER A 41 0.12 14.53 7.31
N THR A 42 0.31 13.86 8.45
CA THR A 42 1.34 14.22 9.43
C THR A 42 2.75 14.01 8.88
N CYS A 43 2.96 12.98 8.05
CA CYS A 43 4.23 12.77 7.33
C CYS A 43 4.63 14.00 6.50
N GLU A 44 3.66 14.66 5.84
CA GLU A 44 3.88 15.87 5.04
C GLU A 44 4.20 17.06 5.94
N GLN A 45 3.36 17.34 6.94
CA GLN A 45 3.51 18.46 7.87
C GLN A 45 4.84 18.42 8.62
N ALA A 46 5.30 17.24 9.05
CA ALA A 46 6.57 17.09 9.76
C ALA A 46 7.79 17.49 8.91
N SER A 47 7.67 17.44 7.59
CA SER A 47 8.75 17.77 6.63
C SER A 47 8.68 19.20 6.09
N GLU A 48 7.53 19.88 6.29
CA GLU A 48 7.17 21.13 5.64
C GLU A 48 8.18 22.26 5.89
N ARG A 49 8.63 22.45 7.14
CA ARG A 49 9.58 23.51 7.50
C ARG A 49 10.90 23.40 6.74
N GLU A 50 11.45 22.19 6.64
CA GLU A 50 12.75 21.98 5.97
C GLU A 50 12.59 22.00 4.44
N TYR A 51 11.44 21.55 3.94
CA TYR A 51 11.09 21.64 2.52
C TYR A 51 10.96 23.11 2.05
N TRP A 52 10.34 24.00 2.81
CA TRP A 52 10.23 25.41 2.45
C TRP A 52 11.48 26.26 2.76
N SER A 53 12.58 25.64 3.20
CA SER A 53 13.81 26.36 3.52
C SER A 53 14.50 27.01 2.31
N GLY A 54 14.19 26.56 1.09
CA GLY A 54 14.88 26.95 -0.14
C GLY A 54 16.32 26.45 -0.25
N VAL A 55 16.77 25.58 0.67
CA VAL A 55 18.12 25.02 0.71
C VAL A 55 18.07 23.57 0.19
N PRO A 56 18.56 23.28 -1.05
CA PRO A 56 18.29 22.01 -1.72
C PRO A 56 18.62 20.75 -0.90
N HIS A 57 19.77 20.70 -0.23
CA HIS A 57 20.14 19.54 0.58
C HIS A 57 19.18 19.29 1.77
N ARG A 58 18.61 20.36 2.37
CA ARG A 58 17.61 20.24 3.44
C ARG A 58 16.26 19.79 2.88
N MET A 59 15.86 20.35 1.74
CA MET A 59 14.64 19.95 1.03
C MET A 59 14.67 18.45 0.70
N ARG A 60 15.76 17.95 0.10
CA ARG A 60 15.91 16.51 -0.18
C ARG A 60 15.89 15.66 1.08
N ALA A 61 16.50 16.12 2.17
CA ALA A 61 16.46 15.40 3.45
C ALA A 61 15.03 15.32 4.00
N ALA A 62 14.26 16.41 3.90
CA ALA A 62 12.85 16.46 4.28
C ALA A 62 12.00 15.46 3.46
N LEU A 63 12.17 15.48 2.13
CA LEU A 63 11.48 14.56 1.22
C LEU A 63 11.84 13.10 1.49
N LYS A 64 13.09 12.80 1.87
CA LYS A 64 13.49 11.43 2.26
C LYS A 64 12.80 10.97 3.54
N VAL A 65 12.67 11.85 4.54
CA VAL A 65 11.93 11.55 5.78
C VAL A 65 10.46 11.31 5.46
N GLN A 66 9.85 12.18 4.64
CA GLN A 66 8.46 12.03 4.21
C GLN A 66 8.24 10.71 3.46
N ALA A 67 9.09 10.36 2.50
CA ALA A 67 9.02 9.09 1.76
C ALA A 67 9.06 7.89 2.71
N THR A 68 10.00 7.87 3.65
CA THR A 68 10.12 6.79 4.64
C THR A 68 8.86 6.66 5.50
N CYS A 69 8.28 7.78 5.91
CA CYS A 69 7.03 7.80 6.68
C CYS A 69 5.86 7.23 5.87
N LEU A 70 5.71 7.63 4.61
CA LEU A 70 4.68 7.11 3.71
C LEU A 70 4.84 5.61 3.43
N GLU A 71 6.08 5.13 3.29
CA GLU A 71 6.37 3.70 3.14
C GLU A 71 5.89 2.89 4.35
N GLU A 72 6.08 3.39 5.57
CA GLU A 72 5.58 2.72 6.78
C GLU A 72 4.05 2.71 6.86
N VAL A 73 3.40 3.78 6.41
CA VAL A 73 1.93 3.84 6.30
C VAL A 73 1.44 2.77 5.32
N ALA A 74 1.99 2.73 4.11
CA ALA A 74 1.64 1.73 3.11
C ALA A 74 1.90 0.29 3.60
N ALA A 75 3.04 0.06 4.26
CA ALA A 75 3.37 -1.25 4.84
C ALA A 75 2.38 -1.67 5.94
N THR A 76 1.89 -0.72 6.73
CA THR A 76 0.91 -0.99 7.78
C THR A 76 -0.46 -1.32 7.20
N LEU A 77 -0.92 -0.55 6.22
CA LEU A 77 -2.16 -0.84 5.47
C LEU A 77 -2.10 -2.20 4.77
N ALA A 78 -0.97 -2.53 4.15
CA ALA A 78 -0.78 -3.81 3.48
C ALA A 78 -0.91 -5.00 4.44
N ARG A 79 -0.27 -4.93 5.61
CA ARG A 79 -0.33 -6.01 6.62
C ARG A 79 -1.74 -6.24 7.15
N GLU A 80 -2.53 -5.17 7.30
CA GLU A 80 -3.87 -5.26 7.85
C GLU A 80 -4.89 -5.76 6.81
N PHE A 81 -4.84 -5.23 5.59
CA PHE A 81 -5.95 -5.38 4.63
C PHE A 81 -5.67 -6.35 3.47
N TYR A 82 -4.47 -6.90 3.37
CA TYR A 82 -4.08 -7.78 2.26
C TYR A 82 -3.44 -9.07 2.78
N PRO A 83 -3.63 -10.21 2.09
CA PRO A 83 -2.89 -11.42 2.41
C PRO A 83 -1.38 -11.22 2.18
N GLU A 84 -0.56 -12.00 2.86
CA GLU A 84 0.90 -11.85 2.87
C GLU A 84 1.53 -11.90 1.46
N ASP A 85 0.92 -12.62 0.53
CA ASP A 85 1.38 -12.83 -0.85
C ASP A 85 0.79 -11.83 -1.87
N ALA A 86 -0.09 -10.91 -1.46
CA ALA A 86 -0.81 -10.01 -2.37
C ALA A 86 0.10 -9.15 -3.27
N PHE A 87 1.32 -8.87 -2.81
CA PHE A 87 2.29 -8.01 -3.48
C PHE A 87 3.45 -8.80 -4.13
N GLY A 88 3.35 -10.13 -4.15
CA GLY A 88 4.40 -11.04 -4.63
C GLY A 88 5.63 -11.07 -3.73
N ASP A 89 6.73 -11.62 -4.25
CA ASP A 89 7.98 -11.80 -3.51
C ASP A 89 8.48 -10.47 -2.91
N GLY A 90 8.80 -10.51 -1.61
CA GLY A 90 9.26 -9.37 -0.82
C GLY A 90 8.15 -8.42 -0.35
N GLY A 91 6.89 -8.68 -0.70
CA GLY A 91 5.73 -7.92 -0.25
C GLY A 91 5.72 -6.46 -0.72
N ILE A 92 4.89 -5.64 -0.08
CA ILE A 92 4.75 -4.22 -0.46
C ILE A 92 6.06 -3.43 -0.30
N ARG A 93 6.94 -3.80 0.63
CA ARG A 93 8.24 -3.13 0.83
C ARG A 93 9.13 -3.25 -0.40
N ALA A 94 9.22 -4.45 -1.00
CA ALA A 94 9.95 -4.63 -2.25
C ALA A 94 9.33 -3.81 -3.40
N ARG A 95 8.00 -3.74 -3.47
CA ARG A 95 7.31 -2.93 -4.50
C ARG A 95 7.53 -1.43 -4.33
N MET A 96 7.66 -0.93 -3.10
CA MET A 96 8.00 0.47 -2.83
C MET A 96 9.47 0.78 -3.14
N GLU A 97 10.38 -0.15 -2.89
CA GLU A 97 11.78 -0.03 -3.32
C GLU A 97 11.89 0.01 -4.85
N ASP A 98 11.17 -0.89 -5.54
CA ASP A 98 11.06 -0.88 -7.00
C ASP A 98 10.51 0.45 -7.51
N LEU A 99 9.43 0.96 -6.89
CA LEU A 99 8.84 2.25 -7.24
C LEU A 99 9.87 3.38 -7.10
N ARG A 100 10.57 3.47 -5.97
CA ARG A 100 11.59 4.50 -5.74
C ARG A 100 12.72 4.44 -6.75
N ARG A 101 13.17 3.24 -7.09
CA ARG A 101 14.22 3.06 -8.08
C ARG A 101 13.74 3.57 -9.45
N VAL A 102 12.56 3.14 -9.89
CA VAL A 102 12.01 3.51 -11.19
C VAL A 102 11.69 5.00 -11.27
N THR A 103 11.05 5.59 -10.26
CA THR A 103 10.77 7.03 -10.23
C THR A 103 12.06 7.84 -10.17
N GLY A 104 13.04 7.41 -9.38
CA GLY A 104 14.36 8.03 -9.32
C GLY A 104 15.09 8.01 -10.68
N GLU A 105 15.04 6.88 -11.40
CA GLU A 105 15.60 6.76 -12.74
C GLU A 105 14.90 7.68 -13.75
N ILE A 106 13.57 7.64 -13.82
CA ILE A 106 12.76 8.41 -14.78
C ILE A 106 12.86 9.91 -14.48
N TYR A 107 12.51 10.33 -13.27
CA TYR A 107 12.46 11.76 -12.94
C TYR A 107 13.85 12.36 -12.76
N GLY A 108 14.84 11.56 -12.34
CA GLY A 108 16.23 11.96 -12.42
C GLY A 108 16.63 12.32 -13.85
N ALA A 109 16.30 11.49 -14.84
CA ALA A 109 16.60 11.79 -16.24
C ALA A 109 15.82 13.01 -16.77
N VAL A 110 14.52 13.11 -16.47
CA VAL A 110 13.65 14.22 -16.90
C VAL A 110 14.20 15.58 -16.45
N HIS A 111 14.61 15.68 -15.18
CA HIS A 111 15.02 16.95 -14.61
C HIS A 111 16.51 17.24 -14.83
N THR A 112 17.40 16.23 -14.73
CA THR A 112 18.86 16.48 -14.73
C THR A 112 19.55 16.29 -16.08
N ARG A 113 18.87 15.72 -17.09
CA ARG A 113 19.48 15.45 -18.42
C ARG A 113 18.79 16.13 -19.62
N PRO A 114 18.07 17.26 -19.52
CA PRO A 114 17.55 17.92 -20.72
C PRO A 114 18.69 18.58 -21.50
N VAL A 115 18.64 18.48 -22.84
CA VAL A 115 19.66 19.03 -23.76
C VAL A 115 19.90 20.55 -23.55
N THR A 116 18.90 21.25 -23.04
CA THR A 116 18.87 22.71 -22.86
C THR A 116 19.51 23.20 -21.55
N CYS A 117 19.74 22.33 -20.56
CA CYS A 117 20.37 22.73 -19.29
C CYS A 117 21.82 22.25 -19.25
N ARG A 118 22.75 23.12 -19.68
CA ARG A 118 24.21 22.93 -19.51
C ARG A 118 24.82 23.80 -18.41
N ALA A 119 23.98 24.52 -17.65
CA ALA A 119 24.43 25.36 -16.55
C ALA A 119 24.40 24.55 -15.23
N GLY A 120 25.56 24.24 -14.67
CA GLY A 120 25.71 23.42 -13.45
C GLY A 120 25.11 24.02 -12.16
N SER A 121 24.43 25.16 -12.22
CA SER A 121 23.71 25.76 -11.09
C SER A 121 22.29 25.19 -10.90
N CYS A 122 21.78 24.40 -11.85
CA CYS A 122 20.42 23.86 -11.78
C CYS A 122 20.35 22.41 -11.26
N ASP A 123 21.49 21.74 -11.13
CA ASP A 123 21.55 20.29 -10.82
C ASP A 123 20.90 19.97 -9.46
N GLU A 124 21.16 20.77 -8.43
CA GLU A 124 20.64 20.49 -7.08
C GLU A 124 19.12 20.65 -6.95
N ILE A 125 18.53 21.65 -7.61
CA ILE A 125 17.07 21.86 -7.56
C ILE A 125 16.33 20.82 -8.40
N TYR A 126 16.94 20.33 -9.48
CA TYR A 126 16.40 19.25 -10.29
C TYR A 126 16.35 17.91 -9.54
N GLU A 127 17.34 17.66 -8.69
CA GLU A 127 17.29 16.50 -7.79
C GLU A 127 16.19 16.61 -6.72
N VAL A 128 15.89 17.83 -6.25
CA VAL A 128 14.72 18.07 -5.38
C VAL A 128 13.43 17.71 -6.11
N TRP A 129 13.21 18.20 -7.33
CA TRP A 129 12.01 17.89 -8.11
C TRP A 129 11.90 16.40 -8.47
N ALA A 130 13.02 15.72 -8.71
CA ALA A 130 13.01 14.27 -8.90
C ALA A 130 12.57 13.53 -7.62
N ALA A 131 13.01 13.98 -6.45
CA ALA A 131 12.59 13.44 -5.17
C ALA A 131 11.11 13.73 -4.87
N GLU A 132 10.61 14.93 -5.19
CA GLU A 132 9.19 15.30 -5.06
C GLU A 132 8.29 14.32 -5.82
N ASN A 133 8.63 14.00 -7.08
CA ASN A 133 7.84 13.06 -7.88
C ASN A 133 7.80 11.65 -7.26
N THR A 134 8.87 11.24 -6.60
CA THR A 134 8.91 9.95 -5.88
C THR A 134 8.00 9.97 -4.65
N VAL A 135 8.04 11.05 -3.86
CA VAL A 135 7.14 11.23 -2.71
C VAL A 135 5.68 11.30 -3.16
N SER A 136 5.37 12.01 -4.24
CA SER A 136 4.01 12.07 -4.80
C SER A 136 3.52 10.70 -5.24
N ALA A 137 4.35 9.87 -5.88
CA ALA A 137 3.98 8.52 -6.26
C ALA A 137 3.67 7.63 -5.04
N LEU A 138 4.46 7.74 -3.96
CA LEU A 138 4.19 7.04 -2.70
C LEU A 138 2.88 7.53 -2.05
N ARG A 139 2.63 8.84 -2.04
CA ARG A 139 1.38 9.39 -1.51
C ARG A 139 0.17 8.87 -2.28
N SER A 140 0.22 8.89 -3.62
CA SER A 140 -0.85 8.36 -4.46
C SER A 140 -1.08 6.87 -4.24
N LEU A 141 -0.03 6.08 -3.97
CA LEU A 141 -0.18 4.67 -3.60
C LEU A 141 -0.94 4.52 -2.28
N VAL A 142 -0.58 5.29 -1.25
CA VAL A 142 -1.26 5.26 0.06
C VAL A 142 -2.74 5.62 -0.10
N ASP A 143 -3.03 6.72 -0.80
CA ASP A 143 -4.41 7.17 -1.05
C ASP A 143 -5.20 6.12 -1.82
N ALA A 144 -4.61 5.52 -2.86
CA ALA A 144 -5.25 4.47 -3.64
C ALA A 144 -5.57 3.22 -2.80
N ILE A 145 -4.70 2.84 -1.86
CA ILE A 145 -4.97 1.73 -0.93
C ILE A 145 -6.16 2.10 -0.03
N ILE A 146 -6.14 3.28 0.58
CA ILE A 146 -7.19 3.74 1.50
C ILE A 146 -8.54 3.80 0.76
N ASP A 147 -8.61 4.47 -0.38
CA ASP A 147 -9.84 4.61 -1.16
C ASP A 147 -10.37 3.26 -1.64
N ARG A 148 -9.48 2.37 -2.10
CA ARG A 148 -9.87 1.01 -2.54
C ARG A 148 -10.48 0.22 -1.39
N VAL A 149 -9.88 0.27 -0.20
CA VAL A 149 -10.39 -0.49 0.96
C VAL A 149 -11.65 0.18 1.53
N LYS A 150 -11.70 1.51 1.62
CA LYS A 150 -12.81 2.26 2.19
C LYS A 150 -14.05 2.23 1.30
N ASP A 151 -13.92 2.57 0.03
CA ASP A 151 -15.10 2.81 -0.82
C ASP A 151 -15.55 1.56 -1.56
N GLN A 152 -14.62 0.63 -1.79
CA GLN A 152 -14.82 -0.47 -2.72
C GLN A 152 -14.75 -1.85 -2.07
N SER A 153 -14.38 -1.96 -0.79
CA SER A 153 -14.43 -3.24 -0.07
C SER A 153 -15.87 -3.60 0.31
N PRO A 154 -16.38 -4.78 -0.09
CA PRO A 154 -17.66 -5.30 0.39
C PRO A 154 -17.71 -5.48 1.91
N LEU A 155 -16.54 -5.59 2.56
CA LEU A 155 -16.41 -5.78 4.01
C LEU A 155 -16.55 -4.46 4.81
N HIS A 156 -16.42 -3.31 4.15
CA HIS A 156 -16.58 -1.99 4.78
C HIS A 156 -17.99 -1.40 4.61
N ARG A 157 -18.82 -1.95 3.70
CA ARG A 157 -20.19 -1.48 3.51
C ARG A 157 -21.08 -1.92 4.69
N PRO A 158 -21.93 -1.03 5.23
CA PRO A 158 -22.80 -1.34 6.36
C PRO A 158 -23.85 -2.42 6.04
#